data_AF-A0A6N4VGA3-F1
#
_entry.id   AF-A0A6N4VGA3-F1
#
_cell.length_a   1.000
_cell.length_b   1.000
_cell.length_c   1.000
_cell.angle_alpha   90.00
_cell.angle_beta   90.00
_cell.angle_gamma   90.00
#
_symmetry.space_group_name_H-M   'P 1'
#
loop_
_entity.id
_entity.type
_entity.pdbx_description
1 polymer ?
#
loop_
_entity_poly.entity_id
_entity_poly.type
_entity_poly.pdbx_seq_one_letter_code
_entity_poly.pdbx_strand_id
1 'polypeptide(L)'
;MTLIQTLLTDKYVLQVSDRRLTRGGELFDDHHNKAVCWLGCMAAAFTGFAFADYEMKYPVSLWIADVLRWHVDNVNAINELVLGASKIVFDLAPYFEKRKLSIVLAGIAPGTGFAYCARISNFESGLEKSLKQFDHFCVDQWLMPLVPNNIHYMFSGVSLTQDEHYRVVETLPDLIANHGVNNVARFLVATQRRVAARSTAVGQDAMVMVIPARSTAPHAILTDTMSDAVMDVNPNFSYIRAHTFSQQRLAPLMAGQGNVIQMQGWGDAAGNQQVQMKMVRVASPEDWAARLG
;
A
#
# COMPACT_ATOMS: atom_id res chain seq x y z
N MET A 1 2.63 10.65 8.73
CA MET A 1 2.68 9.17 8.73
C MET A 1 1.29 8.67 8.41
N THR A 2 1.18 7.81 7.41
CA THR A 2 -0.05 7.14 6.93
C THR A 2 -0.53 6.09 7.95
N LEU A 3 -1.80 5.70 7.91
CA LEU A 3 -2.27 4.40 8.42
C LEU A 3 -2.39 3.42 7.24
N ILE A 4 -1.65 2.31 7.30
CA ILE A 4 -1.84 1.16 6.41
C ILE A 4 -2.57 0.08 7.20
N GLN A 5 -3.66 -0.43 6.66
CA GLN A 5 -4.40 -1.57 7.18
C GLN A 5 -4.30 -2.71 6.16
N THR A 6 -3.85 -3.88 6.60
CA THR A 6 -3.67 -5.05 5.75
C THR A 6 -4.44 -6.23 6.35
N LEU A 7 -5.28 -6.84 5.52
CA LEU A 7 -6.12 -7.98 5.86
C LEU A 7 -5.80 -9.13 4.92
N LEU A 8 -5.45 -10.28 5.48
CA LEU A 8 -5.27 -11.55 4.78
C LEU A 8 -6.48 -12.42 5.12
N THR A 9 -7.10 -12.99 4.10
CA THR A 9 -8.17 -14.00 4.24
C THR A 9 -7.88 -15.17 3.32
N ASP A 10 -8.65 -16.25 3.45
CA ASP A 10 -8.63 -17.38 2.53
C ASP A 10 -9.13 -17.03 1.12
N LYS A 11 -9.87 -15.92 0.98
CA LYS A 11 -10.49 -15.49 -0.27
C LYS A 11 -9.72 -14.37 -0.98
N TYR A 12 -9.07 -13.50 -0.23
CA TYR A 12 -8.37 -12.33 -0.75
C TYR A 12 -7.41 -11.72 0.28
N VAL A 13 -6.45 -10.94 -0.22
CA VAL A 13 -5.72 -9.93 0.53
C VAL A 13 -6.32 -8.56 0.22
N LEU A 14 -6.53 -7.76 1.24
CA LEU A 14 -7.05 -6.39 1.13
C LEU A 14 -6.13 -5.43 1.88
N GLN A 15 -5.71 -4.36 1.20
CA GLN A 15 -4.88 -3.31 1.76
C GLN A 15 -5.56 -1.95 1.61
N VAL A 16 -5.69 -1.21 2.71
CA VAL A 16 -6.23 0.15 2.75
C VAL A 16 -5.13 1.10 3.21
N SER A 17 -4.90 2.18 2.47
CA SER A 17 -3.98 3.25 2.86
C SER A 17 -4.55 4.63 2.56
N ASP A 18 -4.29 5.59 3.44
CA ASP A 18 -4.63 6.99 3.18
C ASP A 18 -3.64 7.64 2.20
N ARG A 19 -4.05 8.76 1.60
CA ARG A 19 -3.26 9.47 0.58
C ARG A 19 -2.71 10.82 1.04
N ARG A 20 -2.80 11.14 2.34
CA ARG A 20 -2.37 12.42 2.89
C ARG A 20 -0.86 12.52 3.07
N LEU A 21 -0.26 13.57 2.53
CA LEU A 21 1.03 14.06 2.93
C LEU A 21 0.88 15.28 3.83
N THR A 22 1.67 15.28 4.89
CA THR A 22 1.81 16.42 5.79
C THR A 22 3.26 16.88 5.83
N ARG A 23 3.49 18.19 5.89
CA ARG A 23 4.80 18.80 6.08
C ARG A 23 4.75 19.71 7.30
N GLY A 24 5.60 19.46 8.29
CA GLY A 24 5.61 20.26 9.53
C GLY A 24 4.32 20.18 10.35
N GLY A 25 3.44 19.21 10.08
CA GLY A 25 2.12 19.09 10.71
C GLY A 25 0.97 19.68 9.89
N GLU A 26 1.28 20.43 8.83
CA GLU A 26 0.31 21.01 7.90
C GLU A 26 0.05 20.08 6.71
N LEU A 27 -1.14 20.21 6.11
CA LEU A 27 -1.50 19.49 4.88
C LEU A 27 -0.62 19.97 3.71
N PHE A 28 0.03 19.03 3.02
CA PHE A 28 0.82 19.30 1.83
C PHE A 28 0.12 18.81 0.55
N ASP A 29 -0.43 17.60 0.59
CA ASP A 29 -1.17 16.95 -0.52
C ASP A 29 -2.14 15.93 0.10
N ASP A 30 -3.38 15.81 -0.41
CA ASP A 30 -4.35 14.79 0.07
C ASP A 30 -4.57 13.65 -0.96
N HIS A 31 -3.88 13.71 -2.09
CA HIS A 31 -4.03 12.78 -3.21
C HIS A 31 -2.74 12.02 -3.56
N HIS A 32 -1.73 12.08 -2.69
CA HIS A 32 -0.43 11.47 -2.92
C HIS A 32 -0.53 9.95 -3.07
N ASN A 33 0.17 9.40 -4.07
CA ASN A 33 0.17 7.95 -4.26
C ASN A 33 1.11 7.27 -3.27
N LYS A 34 0.56 6.37 -2.46
CA LYS A 34 1.31 5.56 -1.50
C LYS A 34 1.23 4.06 -1.76
N ALA A 35 0.67 3.67 -2.90
CA ALA A 35 0.43 2.27 -3.25
C ALA A 35 1.12 1.88 -4.56
N VAL A 36 1.61 0.66 -4.60
CA VAL A 36 2.22 -0.01 -5.75
C VAL A 36 1.56 -1.37 -5.91
N CYS A 37 1.16 -1.72 -7.12
CA CYS A 37 0.75 -3.07 -7.49
C CYS A 37 1.92 -3.75 -8.19
N TRP A 38 2.43 -4.83 -7.60
CA TRP A 38 3.57 -5.58 -8.10
C TRP A 38 3.09 -6.89 -8.73
N LEU A 39 3.42 -7.09 -10.01
CA LEU A 39 3.07 -8.26 -10.85
C LEU A 39 1.58 -8.61 -10.93
N GLY A 40 0.69 -7.71 -10.51
CA GLY A 40 -0.75 -7.94 -10.43
C GLY A 40 -1.19 -8.83 -9.26
N CYS A 41 -0.25 -9.34 -8.46
CA CYS A 41 -0.53 -10.32 -7.40
C CYS A 41 -0.06 -9.89 -6.00
N MET A 42 0.59 -8.72 -5.91
CA MET A 42 1.08 -8.15 -4.67
C MET A 42 0.73 -6.66 -4.57
N ALA A 43 0.24 -6.26 -3.42
CA ALA A 43 0.05 -4.88 -2.99
C ALA A 43 1.25 -4.44 -2.17
N ALA A 44 1.80 -3.26 -2.43
CA ALA A 44 2.77 -2.62 -1.55
C ALA A 44 2.31 -1.21 -1.18
N ALA A 45 2.34 -0.88 0.11
CA ALA A 45 2.07 0.46 0.62
C ALA A 45 3.17 0.91 1.58
N PHE A 46 3.31 2.22 1.79
CA PHE A 46 4.31 2.75 2.71
C PHE A 46 3.81 3.91 3.59
N THR A 47 4.52 4.09 4.70
CA THR A 47 4.30 5.16 5.68
C THR A 47 5.63 5.64 6.22
N GLY A 48 5.76 6.95 6.46
CA GLY A 48 7.03 7.55 6.85
C GLY A 48 7.32 8.83 6.07
N PHE A 49 8.58 9.00 5.69
CA PHE A 49 8.97 10.03 4.72
C PHE A 49 8.38 9.75 3.33
N ALA A 50 8.11 10.80 2.56
CA ALA A 50 7.42 10.72 1.28
C ALA A 50 8.36 10.68 0.06
N PHE A 51 9.60 11.12 0.25
CA PHE A 51 10.59 11.27 -0.83
C PHE A 51 11.89 10.56 -0.46
N ALA A 52 12.48 9.88 -1.43
CA ALA A 52 13.71 9.13 -1.30
C ALA A 52 14.97 10.00 -1.44
N ASP A 53 14.82 11.30 -1.70
CA ASP A 53 15.88 12.27 -1.93
C ASP A 53 15.64 13.57 -1.14
N TYR A 54 16.70 14.32 -0.88
CA TYR A 54 16.63 15.55 -0.10
C TYR A 54 15.95 16.71 -0.85
N GLU A 55 15.99 16.70 -2.18
CA GLU A 55 15.34 17.70 -3.03
C GLU A 55 13.82 17.49 -3.13
N MET A 56 13.30 16.40 -2.56
CA MET A 56 11.89 16.02 -2.58
C MET A 56 11.34 15.82 -4.01
N LYS A 57 12.15 15.26 -4.92
CA LYS A 57 11.77 15.05 -6.33
C LYS A 57 11.43 13.60 -6.67
N TYR A 58 11.87 12.65 -5.87
CA TYR A 58 11.72 11.21 -6.11
C TYR A 58 10.82 10.58 -5.05
N PRO A 59 9.50 10.42 -5.32
CA PRO A 59 8.57 9.83 -4.36
C PRO A 59 8.95 8.41 -3.98
N VAL A 60 8.74 8.05 -2.71
CA VAL A 60 9.01 6.70 -2.20
C VAL A 60 8.18 5.64 -2.93
N SER A 61 6.94 5.93 -3.33
CA SER A 61 6.14 4.99 -4.15
C SER A 61 6.82 4.68 -5.48
N LEU A 62 7.43 5.68 -6.11
CA LEU A 62 8.14 5.49 -7.37
C LEU A 62 9.43 4.70 -7.16
N TRP A 63 10.18 5.00 -6.11
CA TRP A 63 11.34 4.22 -5.71
C TRP A 63 11.00 2.74 -5.42
N ILE A 64 9.92 2.47 -4.67
CA ILE A 64 9.45 1.09 -4.41
C ILE A 64 9.11 0.40 -5.73
N ALA A 65 8.33 1.05 -6.59
CA ALA A 65 7.94 0.48 -7.89
C ALA A 65 9.16 0.19 -8.78
N ASP A 66 10.16 1.06 -8.74
CA ASP A 66 11.42 0.92 -9.46
C ASP A 66 12.22 -0.29 -9.02
N VAL A 67 12.37 -0.50 -7.70
CA VAL A 67 13.01 -1.71 -7.16
C VAL A 67 12.23 -2.94 -7.58
N LEU A 68 10.91 -2.96 -7.31
CA LEU A 68 10.08 -4.15 -7.51
C LEU A 68 9.98 -4.61 -8.97
N ARG A 69 10.07 -3.72 -9.96
CA ARG A 69 9.90 -4.10 -11.38
C ARG A 69 10.94 -5.10 -11.89
N TRP A 70 12.10 -5.18 -11.22
CA TRP A 70 13.21 -6.06 -11.59
C TRP A 70 13.14 -7.43 -10.93
N HIS A 71 12.22 -7.64 -9.99
CA HIS A 71 12.13 -8.88 -9.23
C HIS A 71 10.85 -9.63 -9.53
N VAL A 72 10.97 -10.96 -9.52
CA VAL A 72 9.85 -11.91 -9.66
C VAL A 72 9.59 -12.70 -8.39
N ASP A 73 10.55 -12.73 -7.46
CA ASP A 73 10.46 -13.44 -6.19
C ASP A 73 10.49 -12.47 -4.99
N ASN A 74 9.80 -12.86 -3.92
CA ASN A 74 9.65 -12.02 -2.72
C ASN A 74 10.96 -11.81 -1.97
N VAL A 75 11.86 -12.80 -1.98
CA VAL A 75 13.09 -12.76 -1.16
C VAL A 75 14.04 -11.69 -1.68
N ASN A 76 14.35 -11.73 -2.98
CA ASN A 76 15.23 -10.75 -3.62
C ASN A 76 14.60 -9.35 -3.58
N ALA A 77 13.30 -9.24 -3.84
CA ALA A 77 12.58 -7.97 -3.76
C ALA A 77 12.68 -7.33 -2.37
N ILE A 78 12.50 -8.12 -1.31
CA ILE A 78 12.61 -7.62 0.07
C ILE A 78 14.04 -7.22 0.42
N ASN A 79 15.03 -8.03 0.03
CA ASN A 79 16.43 -7.71 0.28
C ASN A 79 16.84 -6.39 -0.38
N GLU A 80 16.47 -6.18 -1.64
CA GLU A 80 16.76 -4.93 -2.36
C GLU A 80 16.01 -3.73 -1.77
N LEU A 81 14.76 -3.91 -1.34
CA LEU A 81 14.03 -2.87 -0.61
C LEU A 81 14.71 -2.51 0.72
N VAL A 82 15.21 -3.49 1.47
CA VAL A 82 15.95 -3.26 2.73
C VAL A 82 17.25 -2.51 2.47
N LEU A 83 18.04 -2.95 1.49
CA LEU A 83 19.31 -2.31 1.13
C LEU A 83 19.10 -0.87 0.66
N GLY A 84 18.19 -0.66 -0.29
CA GLY A 84 17.87 0.66 -0.81
C GLY A 84 17.27 1.59 0.26
N ALA A 85 16.37 1.08 1.11
CA ALA A 85 15.79 1.88 2.19
C ALA A 85 16.84 2.29 3.24
N SER A 86 17.77 1.39 3.57
CA SER A 86 18.88 1.68 4.50
C SER A 86 19.76 2.79 3.94
N LYS A 87 20.09 2.73 2.64
CA LYS A 87 20.85 3.78 1.97
C LYS A 87 20.12 5.12 1.97
N ILE A 88 18.84 5.15 1.62
CA ILE A 88 18.04 6.38 1.65
C ILE A 88 18.04 7.00 3.05
N VAL A 89 17.82 6.21 4.09
CA VAL A 89 17.81 6.70 5.48
C VAL A 89 19.18 7.28 5.88
N PHE A 90 20.27 6.66 5.41
CA PHE A 90 21.63 7.15 5.61
C PHE A 90 21.87 8.48 4.88
N ASP A 91 21.56 8.55 3.58
CA ASP A 91 21.77 9.74 2.74
C ASP A 91 20.93 10.93 3.20
N LEU A 92 19.73 10.69 3.75
CA LEU A 92 18.86 11.72 4.31
C LEU A 92 19.25 12.16 5.73
N ALA A 93 20.17 11.45 6.40
CA ALA A 93 20.53 11.72 7.79
C ALA A 93 21.04 13.14 8.08
N PRO A 94 21.86 13.76 7.21
CA PRO A 94 22.33 15.13 7.41
C PRO A 94 21.22 16.20 7.30
N TYR A 95 20.11 15.89 6.62
CA TYR A 95 19.09 16.87 6.24
C TYR A 95 17.81 16.78 7.06
N PHE A 96 17.45 15.58 7.54
CA PHE A 96 16.19 15.34 8.23
C PHE A 96 16.41 14.53 9.50
N GLU A 97 15.94 15.02 10.65
CA GLU A 97 16.04 14.30 11.92
C GLU A 97 15.13 13.05 11.97
N LYS A 98 13.91 13.17 11.43
CA LYS A 98 12.90 12.09 11.43
C LYS A 98 12.95 11.34 10.09
N ARG A 99 13.42 10.10 10.13
CA ARG A 99 13.64 9.25 8.94
C ARG A 99 12.99 7.88 9.09
N LYS A 100 11.75 7.89 9.58
CA LYS A 100 10.95 6.67 9.74
C LYS A 100 10.42 6.23 8.39
N LEU A 101 10.53 4.94 8.09
CA LEU A 101 9.91 4.30 6.94
C LEU A 101 9.43 2.91 7.33
N SER A 102 8.21 2.60 6.91
CA SER A 102 7.71 1.24 6.85
C SER A 102 7.06 0.99 5.51
N ILE A 103 7.36 -0.17 4.93
CA ILE A 103 6.82 -0.68 3.67
C ILE A 103 6.10 -1.98 4.01
N VAL A 104 4.86 -2.12 3.57
CA VAL A 104 4.05 -3.33 3.77
C VAL A 104 3.71 -3.91 2.41
N LEU A 105 4.29 -5.07 2.11
CA LEU A 105 3.94 -5.90 0.96
C LEU A 105 2.93 -6.96 1.39
N ALA A 106 1.85 -7.16 0.64
CA ALA A 106 0.86 -8.19 0.92
C ALA A 106 0.19 -8.67 -0.37
N GLY A 107 -0.05 -9.98 -0.50
CA GLY A 107 -0.72 -10.50 -1.68
C GLY A 107 -0.75 -12.01 -1.75
N ILE A 108 -1.11 -12.53 -2.91
CA ILE A 108 -1.30 -13.95 -3.16
C ILE A 108 -0.67 -14.26 -4.52
N ALA A 109 0.53 -14.84 -4.49
CA ALA A 109 1.18 -15.29 -5.70
C ALA A 109 0.39 -16.46 -6.32
N PRO A 110 0.16 -16.48 -7.65
CA PRO A 110 -0.59 -17.55 -8.30
C PRO A 110 -0.01 -18.94 -8.01
N GLY A 111 -0.87 -19.89 -7.67
CA GLY A 111 -0.50 -21.30 -7.51
C GLY A 111 0.21 -21.66 -6.19
N THR A 112 0.47 -20.71 -5.29
CA THR A 112 1.18 -21.02 -4.02
C THR A 112 0.28 -21.65 -2.96
N GLY A 113 -1.02 -21.29 -2.94
CA GLY A 113 -1.92 -21.70 -1.85
C GLY A 113 -1.71 -20.93 -0.54
N PHE A 114 -0.94 -19.84 -0.57
CA PHE A 114 -0.65 -19.00 0.60
C PHE A 114 -0.88 -17.51 0.29
N ALA A 115 -1.48 -16.81 1.25
CA ALA A 115 -1.34 -15.36 1.34
C ALA A 115 -0.02 -15.02 2.02
N TYR A 116 0.67 -14.02 1.50
CA TYR A 116 1.93 -13.54 2.01
C TYR A 116 1.80 -12.10 2.45
N CYS A 117 2.45 -11.75 3.57
CA CYS A 117 2.64 -10.37 3.98
C CYS A 117 4.03 -10.18 4.57
N ALA A 118 4.68 -9.08 4.22
CA ALA A 118 5.94 -8.65 4.79
C ALA A 118 5.88 -7.17 5.15
N ARG A 119 6.34 -6.83 6.35
CA ARG A 119 6.58 -5.46 6.77
C ARG A 119 8.07 -5.23 6.92
N ILE A 120 8.61 -4.30 6.14
CA ILE A 120 9.98 -3.82 6.22
C ILE A 120 9.91 -2.48 6.97
N SER A 121 10.52 -2.35 8.14
CA SER A 121 10.44 -1.11 8.91
C SER A 121 11.70 -0.80 9.71
N ASN A 122 12.07 0.47 9.80
CA ASN A 122 13.08 0.93 10.73
C ASN A 122 12.48 1.55 12.00
N PHE A 123 11.21 1.32 12.32
CA PHE A 123 10.61 1.85 13.56
C PHE A 123 9.47 1.00 14.12
N GLU A 124 9.07 -0.06 13.42
CA GLU A 124 8.05 -1.02 13.86
C GLU A 124 8.66 -2.43 13.86
N SER A 125 8.35 -3.22 14.89
CA SER A 125 8.72 -4.64 15.00
C SER A 125 7.58 -5.38 15.71
N GLY A 126 6.95 -6.36 15.06
CA GLY A 126 5.67 -6.93 15.52
C GLY A 126 4.57 -5.88 15.81
N LEU A 127 4.11 -5.78 17.06
CA LEU A 127 3.15 -4.75 17.48
C LEU A 127 3.84 -3.51 18.09
N GLU A 128 5.15 -3.59 18.33
CA GLU A 128 5.91 -2.52 18.97
C GLU A 128 6.27 -1.42 17.97
N LYS A 129 6.15 -0.17 18.41
CA LYS A 129 6.53 1.00 17.63
C LYS A 129 7.49 1.87 18.43
N SER A 130 8.67 2.07 17.87
CA SER A 130 9.67 2.94 18.47
C SER A 130 9.40 4.41 18.16
N LEU A 131 9.62 5.26 19.17
CA LEU A 131 9.57 6.72 19.01
C LEU A 131 10.69 7.24 18.10
N LYS A 132 11.83 6.55 18.08
CA LYS A 132 12.97 6.84 17.20
C LYS A 132 13.14 5.73 16.16
N GLN A 133 13.64 6.06 14.98
CA GLN A 133 14.05 5.03 14.04
C GLN A 133 15.21 4.19 14.61
N PHE A 134 15.27 2.93 14.23
CA PHE A 134 16.39 2.01 14.42
C PHE A 134 17.48 2.30 13.38
N ASP A 135 18.70 1.86 13.67
CA ASP A 135 19.84 1.96 12.73
C ASP A 135 19.82 0.85 11.65
N HIS A 136 18.78 0.01 11.65
CA HIS A 136 18.56 -1.05 10.69
C HIS A 136 17.07 -1.20 10.37
N PHE A 137 16.75 -1.95 9.33
CA PHE A 137 15.37 -2.34 9.02
C PHE A 137 15.10 -3.74 9.56
N CYS A 138 14.02 -3.87 10.32
CA CYS A 138 13.42 -5.14 10.70
C CYS A 138 12.49 -5.63 9.58
N VAL A 139 12.42 -6.94 9.38
CA VAL A 139 11.51 -7.57 8.41
C VAL A 139 10.62 -8.57 9.15
N ASP A 140 9.36 -8.22 9.31
CA ASP A 140 8.35 -9.12 9.86
C ASP A 140 7.60 -9.79 8.71
N GLN A 141 7.57 -11.13 8.69
CA GLN A 141 6.94 -11.89 7.61
C GLN A 141 5.84 -12.80 8.15
N TRP A 142 4.77 -12.90 7.39
CA TRP A 142 3.64 -13.80 7.66
C TRP A 142 3.29 -14.55 6.39
N LEU A 143 3.23 -15.88 6.52
CA LEU A 143 2.73 -16.77 5.50
C LEU A 143 1.47 -17.45 6.04
N MET A 144 0.33 -17.19 5.40
CA MET A 144 -0.97 -17.67 5.84
C MET A 144 -1.54 -18.66 4.82
N PRO A 145 -1.77 -19.92 5.21
CA PRO A 145 -2.44 -20.89 4.34
C PRO A 145 -3.85 -20.41 3.95
N LEU A 146 -4.23 -20.58 2.67
CA LEU A 146 -5.55 -20.25 2.15
C LEU A 146 -6.57 -21.35 2.50
N VAL A 147 -6.86 -21.48 3.80
CA VAL A 147 -7.84 -22.43 4.34
C VAL A 147 -9.03 -21.69 4.96
N PRO A 148 -10.26 -22.23 4.91
CA PRO A 148 -11.46 -21.52 5.34
C PRO A 148 -11.34 -20.90 6.74
N ASN A 149 -11.85 -19.67 6.88
CA ASN A 149 -11.87 -18.90 8.13
C ASN A 149 -10.50 -18.49 8.68
N ASN A 150 -9.41 -18.69 7.93
CA ASN A 150 -8.10 -18.17 8.31
C ASN A 150 -8.03 -16.67 7.99
N ILE A 151 -7.91 -15.86 9.03
CA ILE A 151 -7.94 -14.40 8.93
C ILE A 151 -6.75 -13.84 9.70
N HIS A 152 -6.02 -12.92 9.08
CA HIS A 152 -4.97 -12.18 9.75
C HIS A 152 -5.08 -10.70 9.43
N TYR A 153 -5.14 -9.87 10.47
CA TYR A 153 -5.22 -8.43 10.37
C TYR A 153 -3.99 -7.78 10.99
N MET A 154 -3.38 -6.84 10.27
CA MET A 154 -2.27 -6.04 10.77
C MET A 154 -2.40 -4.58 10.30
N PHE A 155 -1.70 -3.69 11.00
CA PHE A 155 -1.61 -2.28 10.62
C PHE A 155 -0.18 -1.74 10.80
N SER A 156 0.15 -0.68 10.06
CA SER A 156 1.45 -0.01 10.08
C SER A 156 1.27 1.51 10.04
N GLY A 157 2.20 2.24 10.68
CA GLY A 157 2.22 3.70 10.71
C GLY A 157 1.48 4.27 11.92
N VAL A 158 0.43 5.07 11.71
CA VAL A 158 -0.35 5.61 12.84
C VAL A 158 -1.04 4.46 13.58
N SER A 159 -0.95 4.43 14.91
CA SER A 159 -1.56 3.36 15.72
C SER A 159 -3.06 3.52 15.84
N LEU A 160 -3.76 2.38 15.81
CA LEU A 160 -5.10 2.26 16.35
C LEU A 160 -5.03 2.38 17.88
N THR A 161 -6.05 2.99 18.47
CA THR A 161 -6.32 2.84 19.90
C THR A 161 -6.73 1.39 20.18
N GLN A 162 -6.64 0.97 21.44
CA GLN A 162 -7.02 -0.37 21.85
C GLN A 162 -8.48 -0.69 21.47
N ASP A 163 -9.41 0.25 21.70
CA ASP A 163 -10.82 0.09 21.33
C ASP A 163 -11.03 -0.01 19.82
N GLU A 164 -10.34 0.82 19.02
CA GLU A 164 -10.41 0.74 17.55
C GLU A 164 -9.88 -0.62 17.07
N HIS A 165 -8.79 -1.11 17.64
CA HIS A 165 -8.21 -2.40 17.29
C HIS A 165 -9.15 -3.56 17.64
N TYR A 166 -9.68 -3.59 18.87
CA TYR A 166 -10.64 -4.62 19.29
C TYR A 166 -11.86 -4.65 18.39
N ARG A 167 -12.47 -3.49 18.11
CA ARG A 167 -13.62 -3.42 17.19
C ARG A 167 -13.30 -4.00 15.83
N VAL A 168 -12.12 -3.72 15.29
CA VAL A 168 -11.71 -4.29 14.00
C VAL A 168 -11.60 -5.81 14.08
N VAL A 169 -10.87 -6.33 15.05
CA VAL A 169 -10.63 -7.77 15.17
C VAL A 169 -11.92 -8.55 15.45
N GLU A 170 -12.85 -8.01 16.24
CA GLU A 170 -14.13 -8.66 16.53
C GLU A 170 -15.11 -8.60 15.35
N THR A 171 -15.13 -7.51 14.59
CA THR A 171 -16.13 -7.30 13.51
C THR A 171 -15.73 -7.99 12.20
N LEU A 172 -14.42 -8.09 11.92
CA LEU A 172 -13.94 -8.62 10.64
C LEU A 172 -14.42 -10.04 10.32
N PRO A 173 -14.38 -11.03 11.24
CA PRO A 173 -14.81 -12.39 10.93
C PRO A 173 -16.24 -12.48 10.38
N ASP A 174 -17.18 -11.77 10.99
CA ASP A 174 -18.57 -11.73 10.55
C ASP A 174 -18.71 -11.03 9.18
N LEU A 175 -18.06 -9.88 8.99
CA LEU A 175 -18.08 -9.18 7.70
C LEU A 175 -17.53 -10.03 6.55
N ILE A 176 -16.45 -10.77 6.80
CA ILE A 176 -15.81 -11.65 5.80
C ILE A 176 -16.70 -12.84 5.48
N ALA A 177 -17.39 -13.40 6.48
CA ALA A 177 -18.27 -14.54 6.30
C ALA A 177 -19.56 -14.16 5.57
N ASN A 178 -20.18 -13.04 5.94
CA ASN A 178 -21.59 -12.76 5.64
C ASN A 178 -21.83 -11.55 4.73
N HIS A 179 -20.86 -10.64 4.57
CA HIS A 179 -21.09 -9.33 3.94
C HIS A 179 -20.20 -9.02 2.73
N GLY A 180 -19.18 -9.84 2.45
CA GLY A 180 -18.33 -9.73 1.26
C GLY A 180 -17.31 -8.58 1.30
N VAL A 181 -16.40 -8.58 0.31
CA VAL A 181 -15.21 -7.71 0.30
C VAL A 181 -15.53 -6.21 0.33
N ASN A 182 -16.63 -5.78 -0.31
CA ASN A 182 -16.99 -4.37 -0.37
C ASN A 182 -17.36 -3.81 1.01
N ASN A 183 -18.08 -4.58 1.85
CA ASN A 183 -18.42 -4.17 3.21
C ASN A 183 -17.19 -4.18 4.12
N VAL A 184 -16.30 -5.16 3.95
CA VAL A 184 -15.01 -5.21 4.64
C VAL A 184 -14.14 -3.98 4.30
N ALA A 185 -14.02 -3.64 3.02
CA ALA A 185 -13.31 -2.45 2.57
C ALA A 185 -13.89 -1.17 3.19
N ARG A 186 -15.21 -1.00 3.11
CA ARG A 186 -15.91 0.16 3.69
C ARG A 186 -15.72 0.26 5.20
N PHE A 187 -15.72 -0.86 5.91
CA PHE A 187 -15.46 -0.90 7.35
C PHE A 187 -14.04 -0.44 7.68
N LEU A 188 -13.02 -0.94 6.96
CA LEU A 188 -11.62 -0.52 7.16
C LEU A 188 -11.40 0.95 6.78
N VAL A 189 -12.03 1.44 5.71
CA VAL A 189 -12.01 2.87 5.37
C VAL A 189 -12.68 3.71 6.46
N ALA A 190 -13.81 3.26 7.02
CA ALA A 190 -14.44 3.95 8.15
C ALA A 190 -13.54 4.00 9.38
N THR A 191 -12.80 2.91 9.67
CA THR A 191 -11.78 2.91 10.73
C THR A 191 -10.66 3.91 10.45
N GLN A 192 -10.13 3.98 9.22
CA GLN A 192 -9.14 5.00 8.83
C GLN A 192 -9.67 6.42 9.07
N ARG A 193 -10.92 6.69 8.70
CA ARG A 193 -11.55 8.00 8.87
C ARG A 193 -11.73 8.39 10.34
N ARG A 194 -12.00 7.42 11.23
CA ARG A 194 -12.00 7.64 12.68
C ARG A 194 -10.61 8.05 13.18
N VAL A 195 -9.56 7.39 12.70
CA VAL A 195 -8.17 7.77 13.02
C VAL A 195 -7.85 9.16 12.49
N ALA A 196 -8.26 9.49 11.27
CA ALA A 196 -8.08 10.82 10.67
C ALA A 196 -8.85 11.93 11.41
N ALA A 197 -9.95 11.60 12.11
CA ALA A 197 -10.66 12.58 12.96
C ALA A 197 -9.87 12.98 14.22
N ARG A 198 -8.92 12.15 14.67
CA ARG A 198 -8.07 12.41 15.85
C ARG A 198 -6.59 12.63 15.51
N SER A 199 -6.22 12.58 14.22
CA SER A 199 -4.83 12.75 13.78
C SER A 199 -4.76 13.46 12.44
N THR A 200 -4.02 14.55 12.36
CA THR A 200 -3.77 15.28 11.11
C THR A 200 -2.89 14.51 10.13
N ALA A 201 -2.18 13.48 10.61
CA ALA A 201 -1.23 12.70 9.83
C ALA A 201 -1.90 11.71 8.85
N VAL A 202 -3.17 11.38 9.06
CA VAL A 202 -3.95 10.42 8.26
C VAL A 202 -5.01 11.17 7.46
N GLY A 203 -5.12 10.85 6.17
CA GLY A 203 -6.14 11.39 5.26
C GLY A 203 -7.52 10.73 5.39
N GLN A 204 -8.55 11.46 4.98
CA GLN A 204 -9.92 10.95 4.87
C GLN A 204 -10.18 10.17 3.57
N ASP A 205 -9.36 10.45 2.55
CA ASP A 205 -9.30 9.74 1.29
C ASP A 205 -8.54 8.42 1.44
N ALA A 206 -9.02 7.37 0.77
CA ALA A 206 -8.43 6.04 0.84
C ALA A 206 -8.14 5.45 -0.53
N MET A 207 -7.01 4.76 -0.63
CA MET A 207 -6.74 3.77 -1.67
C MET A 207 -7.01 2.39 -1.08
N VAL A 208 -7.88 1.63 -1.73
CA VAL A 208 -8.14 0.23 -1.41
C VAL A 208 -7.59 -0.62 -2.55
N MET A 209 -6.79 -1.63 -2.22
CA MET A 209 -6.36 -2.66 -3.16
C MET A 209 -6.81 -4.03 -2.67
N VAL A 210 -7.28 -4.86 -3.59
CA VAL A 210 -7.70 -6.24 -3.34
C VAL A 210 -6.97 -7.16 -4.30
N ILE A 211 -6.32 -8.17 -3.75
CA ILE A 211 -5.70 -9.27 -4.48
C ILE A 211 -6.46 -10.54 -4.14
N PRO A 212 -7.26 -11.11 -5.05
CA PRO A 212 -8.05 -12.29 -4.74
C PRO A 212 -7.22 -13.58 -4.82
N ALA A 213 -7.61 -14.57 -4.02
CA ALA A 213 -7.00 -15.91 -4.01
C ALA A 213 -7.24 -16.65 -5.32
N ARG A 214 -8.36 -16.36 -5.99
CA ARG A 214 -8.71 -16.87 -7.31
C ARG A 214 -8.95 -15.68 -8.22
N SER A 215 -8.20 -15.61 -9.31
CA SER A 215 -8.32 -14.55 -10.31
C SER A 215 -8.50 -15.16 -11.69
N THR A 216 -9.39 -14.57 -12.48
CA THR A 216 -9.51 -14.88 -13.92
C THR A 216 -8.48 -14.13 -14.77
N ALA A 217 -7.90 -13.06 -14.23
CA ALA A 217 -6.87 -12.23 -14.86
C ALA A 217 -5.78 -11.85 -13.84
N PRO A 218 -4.90 -12.79 -13.43
CA PRO A 218 -3.96 -12.62 -12.31
C PRO A 218 -2.86 -11.56 -12.50
N HIS A 219 -2.77 -10.95 -13.69
CA HIS A 219 -1.80 -9.90 -14.03
C HIS A 219 -2.44 -8.59 -14.46
N ALA A 220 -3.78 -8.50 -14.43
CA ALA A 220 -4.51 -7.28 -14.72
C ALA A 220 -5.06 -6.71 -13.41
N ILE A 221 -4.80 -5.42 -13.16
CA ILE A 221 -5.49 -4.69 -12.12
C ILE A 221 -6.65 -3.92 -12.73
N LEU A 222 -7.84 -4.10 -12.17
CA LEU A 222 -9.07 -3.50 -12.66
C LEU A 222 -9.60 -2.44 -11.71
N THR A 223 -10.37 -1.50 -12.22
CA THR A 223 -11.13 -0.56 -11.41
C THR A 223 -12.42 -0.20 -12.13
N ASP A 224 -13.46 0.11 -11.37
CA ASP A 224 -14.70 0.66 -11.90
C ASP A 224 -14.65 2.19 -11.77
N THR A 225 -14.67 2.92 -12.88
CA THR A 225 -14.65 4.40 -12.89
C THR A 225 -16.01 5.01 -12.51
N MET A 226 -17.06 4.19 -12.50
CA MET A 226 -18.46 4.58 -12.25
C MET A 226 -18.98 4.10 -10.89
N SER A 227 -18.21 3.30 -10.15
CA SER A 227 -18.54 2.82 -8.80
C SER A 227 -17.33 2.85 -7.86
N ASP A 228 -17.56 3.06 -6.56
CA ASP A 228 -16.52 2.88 -5.52
C ASP A 228 -16.49 1.44 -4.99
N ALA A 229 -17.36 0.58 -5.52
CA ALA A 229 -17.46 -0.81 -5.13
C ALA A 229 -16.11 -1.51 -5.32
N VAL A 230 -15.71 -2.21 -4.26
CA VAL A 230 -14.54 -3.06 -4.27
C VAL A 230 -14.95 -4.47 -4.68
N MET A 231 -14.19 -5.07 -5.59
CA MET A 231 -14.44 -6.41 -6.14
C MET A 231 -13.27 -7.35 -5.84
N ASP A 232 -13.55 -8.64 -5.71
CA ASP A 232 -12.57 -9.71 -5.43
C ASP A 232 -12.53 -10.78 -6.53
N VAL A 233 -12.99 -10.47 -7.74
CA VAL A 233 -12.94 -11.41 -8.88
C VAL A 233 -11.57 -11.38 -9.57
N ASN A 234 -10.98 -10.20 -9.66
CA ASN A 234 -9.65 -9.94 -10.22
C ASN A 234 -8.94 -8.94 -9.30
N PRO A 235 -7.60 -8.84 -9.37
CA PRO A 235 -6.88 -7.77 -8.71
C PRO A 235 -7.56 -6.43 -9.00
N ASN A 236 -7.90 -5.70 -7.95
CA ASN A 236 -8.74 -4.52 -8.04
C ASN A 236 -8.18 -3.40 -7.20
N PHE A 237 -8.39 -2.17 -7.65
CA PHE A 237 -8.24 -1.01 -6.79
C PHE A 237 -9.46 -0.10 -6.85
N SER A 238 -9.71 0.59 -5.74
CA SER A 238 -10.73 1.62 -5.63
C SER A 238 -10.14 2.84 -4.92
N TYR A 239 -10.42 4.02 -5.47
CA TYR A 239 -10.12 5.29 -4.82
C TYR A 239 -11.41 5.84 -4.22
N ILE A 240 -11.43 5.95 -2.90
CA ILE A 240 -12.61 6.32 -2.12
C ILE A 240 -12.37 7.69 -1.51
N ARG A 241 -12.98 8.72 -2.10
CA ARG A 241 -12.90 10.10 -1.61
C ARG A 241 -13.71 10.29 -0.34
N ALA A 242 -13.28 11.22 0.51
CA ALA A 242 -14.02 11.63 1.69
C ALA A 242 -15.46 12.04 1.33
N HIS A 243 -16.43 11.48 2.04
CA HIS A 243 -17.86 11.83 1.99
C HIS A 243 -18.60 11.66 0.65
N THR A 244 -17.92 11.36 -0.45
CA THR A 244 -18.55 11.20 -1.77
C THR A 244 -17.88 10.13 -2.60
N PHE A 245 -18.62 9.64 -3.59
CA PHE A 245 -18.06 8.96 -4.74
C PHE A 245 -17.07 9.88 -5.48
N SER A 246 -16.00 9.31 -6.03
CA SER A 246 -15.12 9.98 -6.99
C SER A 246 -15.30 9.31 -8.34
N GLN A 247 -15.36 10.05 -9.45
CA GLN A 247 -15.22 9.45 -10.80
C GLN A 247 -13.75 9.41 -11.26
N GLN A 248 -12.89 10.18 -10.59
CA GLN A 248 -11.45 10.12 -10.81
C GLN A 248 -10.88 8.88 -10.12
N ARG A 249 -10.07 8.12 -10.84
CA ARG A 249 -9.33 6.95 -10.38
C ARG A 249 -7.84 7.26 -10.44
N LEU A 250 -7.22 7.34 -9.26
CA LEU A 250 -5.78 7.50 -9.13
C LEU A 250 -5.16 6.14 -8.85
N ALA A 251 -4.72 5.41 -9.88
CA ALA A 251 -4.24 4.05 -9.70
C ALA A 251 -2.98 3.98 -8.82
N PRO A 252 -2.71 2.82 -8.19
CA PRO A 252 -1.36 2.53 -7.72
C PRO A 252 -0.37 2.57 -8.89
N LEU A 253 0.92 2.73 -8.59
CA LEU A 253 1.94 2.47 -9.61
C LEU A 253 1.96 0.98 -9.89
N MET A 254 1.92 0.57 -11.15
CA MET A 254 2.11 -0.82 -11.52
C MET A 254 3.58 -1.06 -11.77
N ALA A 255 4.15 -2.08 -11.13
CA ALA A 255 5.53 -2.48 -11.25
C ALA A 255 5.64 -3.96 -11.66
N GLY A 256 6.47 -4.25 -12.64
CA GLY A 256 6.74 -5.61 -13.08
C GLY A 256 7.32 -5.66 -14.48
N GLN A 257 8.02 -6.76 -14.78
CA GLN A 257 8.57 -7.02 -16.11
C GLN A 257 9.45 -5.86 -16.62
N GLY A 258 10.27 -5.27 -15.75
CA GLY A 258 11.15 -4.14 -16.07
C GLY A 258 10.47 -2.78 -16.20
N ASN A 259 9.14 -2.70 -16.09
CA ASN A 259 8.36 -1.49 -16.34
C ASN A 259 7.73 -0.92 -15.06
N VAL A 260 7.59 0.41 -15.05
CA VAL A 260 6.71 1.12 -14.11
C VAL A 260 5.68 1.91 -14.89
N ILE A 261 4.41 1.67 -14.58
CA ILE A 261 3.29 2.33 -15.24
C ILE A 261 2.50 3.11 -14.20
N GLN A 262 2.26 4.39 -14.49
CA GLN A 262 1.32 5.22 -13.76
C GLN A 262 0.02 5.31 -14.56
N MET A 263 -1.11 5.00 -13.91
CA MET A 263 -2.43 5.09 -14.53
C MET A 263 -3.32 6.07 -13.79
N GLN A 264 -4.12 6.81 -14.54
CA GLN A 264 -5.23 7.60 -14.02
C GLN A 264 -6.43 7.40 -14.93
N GLY A 265 -7.63 7.41 -14.37
CA GLY A 265 -8.86 7.32 -15.15
C GLY A 265 -9.91 8.29 -14.65
N TRP A 266 -10.86 8.63 -15.52
CA TRP A 266 -11.98 9.51 -15.21
C TRP A 266 -13.24 8.98 -15.90
N GLY A 267 -14.35 8.90 -15.17
CA GLY A 267 -15.69 8.74 -15.72
C GLY A 267 -16.43 10.08 -15.75
N ASP A 268 -17.48 10.19 -16.56
CA ASP A 268 -18.46 11.28 -16.49
C ASP A 268 -19.90 10.76 -16.26
N ALA A 269 -20.84 11.67 -16.00
CA ALA A 269 -22.24 11.31 -15.74
C ALA A 269 -22.96 10.71 -16.96
N ALA A 270 -22.43 10.89 -18.17
CA ALA A 270 -22.95 10.29 -19.40
C ALA A 270 -22.40 8.87 -19.65
N GLY A 271 -21.51 8.38 -18.77
CA GLY A 271 -20.89 7.06 -18.88
C GLY A 271 -19.65 7.02 -19.75
N ASN A 272 -19.13 8.17 -20.20
CA ASN A 272 -17.85 8.20 -20.91
C ASN A 272 -16.71 7.92 -19.95
N GLN A 273 -15.72 7.15 -20.39
CA GLN A 273 -14.56 6.79 -19.59
C GLN A 273 -13.28 7.15 -20.35
N GLN A 274 -12.35 7.80 -19.67
CA GLN A 274 -11.02 8.10 -20.16
C GLN A 274 -9.98 7.47 -19.25
N VAL A 275 -8.93 6.90 -19.83
CA VAL A 275 -7.80 6.35 -19.11
C VAL A 275 -6.52 6.94 -19.69
N GLN A 276 -5.70 7.52 -18.83
CA GLN A 276 -4.34 7.94 -19.13
C GLN A 276 -3.36 6.93 -18.55
N MET A 277 -2.48 6.42 -19.41
CA MET A 277 -1.35 5.58 -19.02
C MET A 277 -0.05 6.30 -19.34
N LYS A 278 0.84 6.38 -18.36
CA LYS A 278 2.18 6.94 -18.51
C LYS A 278 3.19 5.88 -18.13
N MET A 279 4.02 5.46 -19.07
CA MET A 279 5.24 4.73 -18.74
C MET A 279 6.18 5.71 -18.04
N VAL A 280 6.53 5.41 -16.80
CA VAL A 280 7.45 6.25 -16.06
C VAL A 280 8.85 5.86 -16.51
N ARG A 281 9.60 6.82 -17.06
CA ARG A 281 11.04 6.59 -17.32
C ARG A 281 11.69 6.46 -15.96
N VAL A 282 12.23 5.28 -15.69
CA VAL A 282 12.92 5.00 -14.46
C VAL A 282 14.37 4.68 -14.78
N ALA A 283 15.28 5.09 -13.90
CA ALA A 283 16.72 5.00 -14.09
C ALA A 283 17.11 3.55 -14.47
N SER A 284 18.10 3.37 -15.36
CA SER A 284 18.55 2.02 -15.74
C SER A 284 19.16 1.30 -14.52
N PRO A 285 19.30 -0.05 -14.55
CA PRO A 285 20.06 -0.76 -13.53
C PRO A 285 21.49 -0.22 -13.34
N GLU A 286 22.10 0.29 -14.41
CA GLU A 286 23.42 0.95 -14.39
C GLU A 286 23.37 2.30 -13.65
N ASP A 287 22.33 3.10 -13.89
CA ASP A 287 22.07 4.33 -13.12
C ASP A 287 21.85 4.03 -11.63
N TRP A 288 21.30 2.85 -11.31
CA TRP A 288 21.08 2.38 -9.94
C TRP A 288 22.37 1.90 -9.27
N ALA A 289 23.17 1.09 -9.96
CA ALA A 289 24.49 0.67 -9.46
C ALA A 289 25.39 1.90 -9.22
N ALA A 290 25.33 2.91 -10.08
CA ALA A 290 26.01 4.19 -9.89
C ALA A 290 25.46 5.02 -8.71
N ARG A 291 24.18 4.85 -8.35
CA ARG A 291 23.57 5.49 -7.17
C ARG A 291 23.83 4.74 -5.87
N LEU A 292 24.04 3.43 -5.93
CA LEU A 292 24.36 2.57 -4.77
C LEU A 292 25.85 2.53 -4.43
N GLY A 293 26.72 2.96 -5.35
CA GLY A 293 28.17 3.06 -5.18
C GLY A 293 28.61 4.11 -4.17
#